data_AF-A0A9P7V4T9-F1
#
_entry.id   AF-A0A9P7V4T9-F1
#
_cell.length_a   1.000
_cell.length_b   1.000
_cell.length_c   1.000
_cell.angle_alpha   90.00
_cell.angle_beta   90.00
_cell.angle_gamma   90.00
#
_symmetry.space_group_name_H-M   'P 1'
#
loop_
_entity.id
_entity.type
_entity.pdbx_description
1 polymer ?
#
loop_
_entity_poly.entity_id
_entity_poly.type
_entity_poly.pdbx_seq_one_letter_code
_entity_poly.pdbx_strand_id
1 'polypeptide(L)'
;NVHFNTFGTSIMLPAIGDIVKDLHTDETMVNVSVGVYSLSLGIFPIWWSSFLERYGRRTVYLVSFTLFFAFSVGAAFAPNISILIGLRVLQDGCSASVQAVGAGTVSDLFVQQEMGKAMGLYYLGPLLGPFSAPIIGGVVGEVWGWRATQWSLAIVSGVNVMSILLLLPETLRKPQALLKEKHKG
;
A
#
# COMPACT_ATOMS: atom_id res chain seq x y z
N ASN A 1 -1.33 27.83 -9.42
CA ASN A 1 -0.62 27.93 -8.13
C ASN A 1 -1.41 27.28 -7.01
N VAL A 2 -1.40 25.94 -6.90
CA VAL A 2 -1.34 25.19 -5.63
C VAL A 2 -0.84 23.77 -5.98
N HIS A 3 0.48 23.54 -5.95
CA HIS A 3 1.07 22.22 -6.23
C HIS A 3 1.12 21.37 -4.96
N PHE A 4 -0.01 20.78 -4.57
CA PHE A 4 -0.01 19.64 -3.65
C PHE A 4 0.20 18.36 -4.49
N ASN A 5 1.46 18.01 -4.73
CA ASN A 5 1.82 16.85 -5.54
C ASN A 5 2.03 15.63 -4.63
N THR A 6 0.97 14.87 -4.39
CA THR A 6 1.03 13.56 -3.72
C THR A 6 1.58 12.52 -4.72
N PHE A 7 2.18 11.43 -4.24
CA PHE A 7 2.80 10.36 -5.05
C PHE A 7 1.99 9.90 -6.28
N GLY A 8 0.65 9.87 -6.17
CA GLY A 8 -0.26 9.53 -7.28
C GLY A 8 -0.32 10.56 -8.41
N THR A 9 -0.19 11.87 -8.12
CA THR A 9 -0.19 12.93 -9.14
C THR A 9 1.10 12.95 -9.95
N SER A 10 2.25 12.67 -9.32
CA SER A 10 3.56 12.67 -10.00
C SER A 10 3.72 11.55 -11.02
N ILE A 11 3.15 10.35 -10.74
CA ILE A 11 3.14 9.24 -11.69
C ILE A 11 2.14 9.47 -12.83
N MET A 12 1.02 10.15 -12.56
CA MET A 12 -0.02 10.37 -13.57
C MET A 12 0.35 11.47 -14.56
N LEU A 13 1.00 12.55 -14.13
CA LEU A 13 1.36 13.68 -15.02
C LEU A 13 1.93 13.29 -16.39
N PRO A 14 2.90 12.36 -16.51
CA PRO A 14 3.39 11.91 -17.82
C PRO A 14 2.45 10.93 -18.55
N ALA A 15 1.57 10.21 -17.85
CA ALA A 15 0.70 9.16 -18.41
C ALA A 15 -0.76 9.59 -18.61
N ILE A 16 -1.16 10.81 -18.20
CA ILE A 16 -2.54 11.32 -18.34
C ILE A 16 -2.99 11.31 -19.80
N GLY A 17 -2.11 11.73 -20.73
CA GLY A 17 -2.43 11.76 -22.16
C GLY A 17 -2.74 10.37 -22.72
N ASP A 18 -2.04 9.35 -22.25
CA ASP A 18 -2.27 7.96 -22.68
C ASP A 18 -3.51 7.36 -22.04
N ILE A 19 -3.76 7.62 -20.75
CA ILE A 19 -4.97 7.18 -20.04
C ILE A 19 -6.22 7.83 -20.64
N VAL A 20 -6.16 9.13 -20.96
CA VAL A 20 -7.26 9.88 -21.57
C VAL A 20 -7.60 9.34 -22.95
N LYS A 21 -6.59 9.04 -23.77
CA LYS A 21 -6.77 8.45 -25.10
C LYS A 21 -7.27 7.00 -25.04
N ASP A 22 -6.71 6.18 -24.16
CA ASP A 22 -6.97 4.73 -24.12
C ASP A 22 -8.30 4.40 -23.40
N LEU A 23 -8.70 5.21 -22.42
CA LEU A 23 -9.97 5.04 -21.69
C LEU A 23 -11.08 6.01 -22.12
N HIS A 24 -10.86 6.79 -23.20
CA HIS A 24 -11.81 7.76 -23.74
C HIS A 24 -12.43 8.65 -22.65
N THR A 25 -11.58 9.20 -21.78
CA THR A 25 -12.03 9.97 -20.61
C THR A 25 -11.63 11.44 -20.67
N ASP A 26 -12.01 12.21 -19.66
CA ASP A 26 -11.75 13.64 -19.55
C ASP A 26 -10.72 13.91 -18.45
N GLU A 27 -9.90 14.96 -18.57
CA GLU A 27 -8.90 15.35 -17.56
C GLU A 27 -9.55 15.61 -16.19
N THR A 28 -10.81 16.06 -16.21
CA THR A 28 -11.62 16.26 -15.00
C THR A 28 -11.76 14.97 -14.20
N MET A 29 -11.98 13.83 -14.85
CA MET A 29 -12.14 12.54 -14.17
C MET A 29 -10.83 12.06 -13.54
N VAL A 30 -9.69 12.34 -14.19
CA VAL A 30 -8.37 12.07 -13.63
C VAL A 30 -8.15 12.90 -12.36
N ASN A 31 -8.48 14.20 -12.37
CA ASN A 31 -8.35 15.05 -11.18
C ASN A 31 -9.27 14.59 -10.03
N VAL A 32 -10.49 14.15 -10.35
CA VAL A 32 -11.39 13.55 -9.35
C VAL A 32 -10.76 12.30 -8.73
N SER A 33 -10.08 11.47 -9.54
CA SER A 33 -9.36 10.28 -9.06
C SER A 33 -8.36 10.61 -7.96
N VAL A 34 -7.58 11.68 -8.14
CA VAL A 34 -6.57 12.15 -7.17
C VAL A 34 -7.22 12.64 -5.87
N GLY A 35 -8.37 13.32 -5.98
CA GLY A 35 -9.14 13.75 -4.81
C GLY A 35 -9.68 12.57 -4.00
N VAL A 36 -10.29 11.59 -4.68
CA VAL A 36 -10.82 10.38 -4.04
C VAL A 36 -9.69 9.54 -3.42
N TYR A 37 -8.52 9.48 -4.06
CA TYR A 37 -7.33 8.86 -3.49
C TYR A 37 -6.93 9.48 -2.16
N SER A 38 -6.87 10.81 -2.10
CA SER A 38 -6.44 11.53 -0.88
C SER A 38 -7.41 11.29 0.28
N LEU A 39 -8.72 11.19 0.00
CA LEU A 39 -9.73 10.83 1.00
C LEU A 39 -9.55 9.39 1.52
N SER A 40 -9.20 8.48 0.63
CA SER A 40 -9.00 7.07 0.96
C SER A 40 -7.85 6.88 1.95
N LEU A 41 -6.76 7.61 1.79
CA LEU A 41 -5.63 7.59 2.72
C LEU A 41 -6.00 7.97 4.16
N GLY A 42 -7.04 8.77 4.39
CA GLY A 42 -7.50 9.12 5.73
C GLY A 42 -8.44 8.09 6.37
N ILE A 43 -9.28 7.44 5.56
CA ILE A 43 -10.35 6.56 6.06
C ILE A 43 -9.83 5.14 6.33
N PHE A 44 -9.12 4.56 5.37
CA PHE A 44 -8.71 3.15 5.44
C PHE A 44 -7.74 2.81 6.60
N PRO A 45 -6.79 3.66 7.03
CA PRO A 45 -5.93 3.32 8.17
C PRO A 45 -6.70 3.07 9.46
N ILE A 46 -7.80 3.78 9.69
CA ILE A 46 -8.63 3.65 10.89
C ILE A 46 -9.23 2.24 10.96
N TRP A 47 -9.74 1.75 9.83
CA TRP A 47 -10.30 0.40 9.72
C TRP A 47 -9.24 -0.68 10.00
N TRP A 48 -8.06 -0.54 9.41
CA TRP A 48 -6.96 -1.49 9.64
C TRP A 48 -6.43 -1.43 11.07
N SER A 49 -6.44 -0.25 11.71
CA SER A 49 -6.09 -0.09 13.11
C SER A 49 -7.01 -0.89 14.03
N SER A 50 -8.32 -0.86 13.82
CA SER A 50 -9.25 -1.69 14.63
C SER A 50 -9.13 -3.18 14.29
N PHE A 51 -8.82 -3.52 13.05
CA PHE A 51 -8.71 -4.92 12.62
C PHE A 51 -7.48 -5.63 13.22
N LEU A 52 -6.36 -4.91 13.40
CA LEU A 52 -5.13 -5.48 13.98
C LEU A 52 -5.30 -5.86 15.45
N GLU A 53 -6.08 -5.09 16.21
CA GLU A 53 -6.34 -5.35 17.63
C GLU A 53 -7.11 -6.67 17.82
N ARG A 54 -7.98 -7.02 16.86
CA ARG A 54 -8.87 -8.18 16.94
C ARG A 54 -8.28 -9.46 16.34
N TYR A 55 -7.56 -9.36 15.21
CA TYR A 55 -7.11 -10.53 14.44
C TYR A 55 -5.59 -10.76 14.47
N GLY A 56 -4.84 -9.85 15.09
CA GLY A 56 -3.39 -9.90 15.19
C GLY A 56 -2.69 -9.44 13.91
N ARG A 57 -1.44 -9.00 14.07
CA ARG A 57 -0.68 -8.28 13.02
C ARG A 57 -0.42 -9.10 11.76
N ARG A 58 -0.10 -10.39 11.91
CA ARG A 58 0.22 -11.27 10.76
C ARG A 58 -0.96 -11.45 9.81
N THR A 59 -2.16 -11.70 10.36
CA THR A 59 -3.38 -11.88 9.56
C THR A 59 -3.70 -10.61 8.78
N VAL A 60 -3.51 -9.45 9.40
CA VAL A 60 -3.75 -8.16 8.74
C VAL A 60 -2.81 -7.98 7.55
N TYR A 61 -1.51 -8.23 7.70
CA TYR A 61 -0.58 -8.15 6.58
C TYR A 61 -0.94 -9.13 5.46
N LEU A 62 -1.20 -10.39 5.77
CA LEU A 62 -1.53 -11.37 4.73
C LEU A 62 -2.79 -10.98 3.96
N VAL A 63 -3.85 -10.56 4.66
CA VAL A 63 -5.10 -10.15 4.01
C VAL A 63 -4.88 -8.89 3.17
N SER A 64 -4.21 -7.87 3.72
CA SER A 64 -4.05 -6.60 3.03
C SER A 64 -3.16 -6.72 1.79
N PHE A 65 -2.03 -7.43 1.88
CA PHE A 65 -1.14 -7.63 0.73
C PHE A 65 -1.77 -8.55 -0.33
N THR A 66 -2.58 -9.54 0.07
CA THR A 66 -3.31 -10.39 -0.89
C THR A 66 -4.40 -9.59 -1.62
N LEU A 67 -5.14 -8.75 -0.89
CA LEU A 67 -6.13 -7.85 -1.49
C LEU A 67 -5.46 -6.82 -2.40
N PHE A 68 -4.33 -6.25 -1.98
CA PHE A 68 -3.55 -5.33 -2.82
C PHE A 68 -3.14 -6.01 -4.13
N PHE A 69 -2.64 -7.24 -4.07
CA PHE A 69 -2.30 -8.01 -5.27
C PHE A 69 -3.51 -8.21 -6.18
N ALA A 70 -4.65 -8.67 -5.64
CA ALA A 70 -5.87 -8.89 -6.40
C ALA A 70 -6.39 -7.60 -7.07
N PHE A 71 -6.39 -6.48 -6.35
CA PHE A 71 -6.81 -5.18 -6.89
C PHE A 71 -5.81 -4.63 -7.91
N SER A 72 -4.51 -4.87 -7.74
CA SER A 72 -3.48 -4.51 -8.72
C SER A 72 -3.69 -5.24 -10.05
N VAL A 73 -3.96 -6.55 -9.99
CA VAL A 73 -4.29 -7.36 -11.17
C VAL A 73 -5.59 -6.87 -11.81
N GLY A 74 -6.63 -6.62 -11.01
CA GLY A 74 -7.89 -6.06 -11.50
C GLY A 74 -7.70 -4.71 -12.20
N ALA A 75 -6.86 -3.83 -11.65
CA ALA A 75 -6.57 -2.51 -12.20
C ALA A 75 -5.85 -2.62 -13.56
N ALA A 76 -5.01 -3.63 -13.74
CA ALA A 76 -4.35 -3.90 -15.02
C ALA A 76 -5.33 -4.32 -16.14
N PHE A 77 -6.46 -4.94 -15.78
CA PHE A 77 -7.54 -5.33 -16.70
C PHE A 77 -8.69 -4.31 -16.77
N ALA A 78 -8.56 -3.15 -16.11
CA ALA A 78 -9.66 -2.18 -16.04
C ALA A 78 -10.03 -1.66 -17.44
N PRO A 79 -11.30 -1.81 -17.88
CA PRO A 79 -11.74 -1.36 -19.19
C PRO A 79 -12.19 0.11 -19.19
N ASN A 80 -12.50 0.67 -18.02
CA ASN A 80 -13.06 2.02 -17.85
C ASN A 80 -12.36 2.76 -16.70
N ILE A 81 -12.30 4.10 -16.80
CA ILE A 81 -11.63 4.90 -15.77
C ILE A 81 -12.32 4.78 -14.41
N SER A 82 -13.65 4.70 -14.35
CA SER A 82 -14.38 4.57 -13.08
C SER A 82 -14.01 3.30 -12.33
N ILE A 83 -13.80 2.20 -13.05
CA ILE A 83 -13.34 0.92 -12.49
C ILE A 83 -11.89 1.04 -12.04
N LEU A 84 -11.04 1.68 -12.85
CA LEU A 84 -9.64 1.94 -12.50
C LEU A 84 -9.53 2.76 -11.22
N ILE A 85 -10.35 3.81 -11.06
CA ILE A 85 -10.43 4.65 -9.86
C ILE A 85 -10.88 3.83 -8.66
N GLY A 86 -11.95 3.07 -8.79
CA GLY A 86 -12.46 2.23 -7.69
C GLY A 86 -11.43 1.21 -7.22
N LEU A 87 -10.76 0.53 -8.16
CA LEU A 87 -9.72 -0.45 -7.84
C LEU A 87 -8.47 0.19 -7.25
N ARG A 88 -8.08 1.38 -7.73
CA ARG A 88 -7.00 2.19 -7.14
C ARG A 88 -7.30 2.55 -5.71
N VAL A 89 -8.50 3.08 -5.43
CA VAL A 89 -8.93 3.42 -4.07
C VAL A 89 -8.84 2.24 -3.12
N LEU A 90 -9.28 1.06 -3.58
CA LEU A 90 -9.18 -0.17 -2.79
C LEU A 90 -7.73 -0.63 -2.60
N GLN A 91 -6.90 -0.53 -3.64
CA GLN A 91 -5.46 -0.82 -3.60
C GLN A 91 -4.75 0.11 -2.59
N ASP A 92 -5.03 1.41 -2.64
CA ASP A 92 -4.47 2.42 -1.73
C ASP A 92 -4.93 2.18 -0.29
N GLY A 93 -6.20 1.84 -0.11
CA GLY A 93 -6.75 1.41 1.16
C GLY A 93 -6.07 0.17 1.73
N CYS A 94 -5.67 -0.79 0.89
CA CYS A 94 -4.89 -1.94 1.34
C CYS A 94 -3.46 -1.54 1.75
N SER A 95 -2.82 -0.61 1.03
CA SER A 95 -1.47 -0.14 1.37
C SER A 95 -1.42 0.60 2.72
N ALA A 96 -2.51 1.28 3.09
CA ALA A 96 -2.65 2.00 4.36
C ALA A 96 -2.49 1.08 5.59
N SER A 97 -2.82 -0.21 5.44
CA SER A 97 -2.58 -1.21 6.49
C SER A 97 -1.11 -1.32 6.88
N VAL A 98 -0.18 -1.18 5.93
CA VAL A 98 1.25 -1.26 6.19
C VAL A 98 1.69 -0.06 7.01
N GLN A 99 1.19 1.13 6.72
CA GLN A 99 1.52 2.32 7.51
C GLN A 99 1.00 2.19 8.95
N ALA A 100 -0.24 1.74 9.14
CA ALA A 100 -0.85 1.59 10.46
C ALA A 100 -0.21 0.46 11.29
N VAL A 101 -0.04 -0.73 10.70
CA VAL A 101 0.45 -1.92 11.41
C VAL A 101 1.98 -1.97 11.45
N GLY A 102 2.66 -1.47 10.42
CA GLY A 102 4.11 -1.46 10.25
C GLY A 102 4.81 -0.64 11.31
N ALA A 103 4.38 0.60 11.51
CA ALA A 103 4.92 1.48 12.54
C ALA A 103 4.79 0.86 13.94
N GLY A 104 3.63 0.28 14.25
CA GLY A 104 3.38 -0.41 15.52
C GLY A 104 4.13 -1.73 15.67
N THR A 105 4.52 -2.38 14.57
CA THR A 105 5.34 -3.60 14.62
C THR A 105 6.78 -3.28 14.95
N VAL A 106 7.32 -2.22 14.33
CA VAL A 106 8.69 -1.75 14.59
C VAL A 106 8.82 -1.21 16.02
N SER A 107 7.82 -0.49 16.55
CA SER A 107 7.85 -0.01 17.94
C SER A 107 7.90 -1.14 18.97
N ASP A 108 7.30 -2.29 18.68
CA ASP A 108 7.22 -3.40 19.63
C ASP A 108 8.42 -4.34 19.59
N LEU A 109 9.16 -4.35 18.48
CA LEU A 109 10.33 -5.21 18.28
C LEU A 109 11.64 -4.57 18.77
N PHE A 110 11.72 -3.24 18.82
CA PHE A 110 12.95 -2.52 19.13
C PHE A 110 12.87 -1.79 20.46
N VAL A 111 13.97 -1.80 21.22
CA VAL A 111 14.11 -1.06 22.48
C VAL A 111 14.14 0.45 22.20
N GLN A 112 13.62 1.28 23.10
CA GLN A 112 13.48 2.75 22.96
C GLN A 112 14.73 3.46 22.38
N GLN A 113 15.93 2.97 22.71
CA GLN A 113 17.22 3.52 22.26
C GLN A 113 17.54 3.22 20.79
N GLU A 114 17.04 2.12 20.25
CA GLU A 114 17.22 1.72 18.85
C GLU A 114 15.99 2.01 17.98
N MET A 115 14.85 2.28 18.60
CA MET A 115 13.57 2.58 17.94
C MET A 115 13.70 3.72 16.91
N GLY A 116 14.46 4.77 17.22
CA GLY A 116 14.70 5.88 16.28
C GLY A 116 15.43 5.46 15.01
N LYS A 117 16.42 4.56 15.12
CA LYS A 117 17.14 4.02 13.95
C LYS A 117 16.27 3.06 13.16
N ALA A 118 15.53 2.19 13.84
CA ALA A 118 14.64 1.21 13.22
C ALA A 118 13.46 1.88 12.50
N MET A 119 12.82 2.87 13.12
CA MET A 119 11.80 3.70 12.46
C MET A 119 12.39 4.50 11.30
N GLY A 120 13.59 5.05 11.45
CA GLY A 120 14.31 5.72 10.36
C GLY A 120 14.46 4.79 9.15
N LEU A 121 14.92 3.54 9.37
CA LEU A 121 15.05 2.55 8.31
C LEU A 121 13.71 2.14 7.70
N TYR A 122 12.66 2.04 8.52
CA TYR A 122 11.30 1.77 8.06
C TYR A 122 10.77 2.88 7.16
N TYR A 123 10.96 4.16 7.54
CA TYR A 123 10.54 5.30 6.74
C TYR A 123 11.38 5.52 5.48
N LEU A 124 12.61 5.00 5.41
CA LEU A 124 13.39 5.01 4.17
C LEU A 124 12.68 4.29 3.03
N GLY A 125 11.91 3.23 3.29
CA GLY A 125 11.15 2.53 2.25
C GLY A 125 10.12 3.45 1.55
N PRO A 126 9.15 4.02 2.29
CA PRO A 126 8.22 5.02 1.78
C PRO A 126 8.88 6.27 1.20
N LEU A 127 10.08 6.65 1.65
CA LEU A 127 10.85 7.77 1.08
C LEU A 127 11.48 7.41 -0.27
N LEU A 128 12.01 6.19 -0.44
CA LEU A 128 12.65 5.73 -1.68
C LEU A 128 11.64 5.28 -2.74
N GLY A 129 10.43 4.89 -2.34
CA GLY A 129 9.33 4.58 -3.25
C GLY A 129 9.06 5.69 -4.28
N PRO A 130 8.80 6.95 -3.85
CA PRO A 130 8.64 8.12 -4.71
C PRO A 130 9.81 8.43 -5.65
N PHE A 131 11.04 8.09 -5.28
CA PHE A 131 12.20 8.29 -6.16
C PHE A 131 12.29 7.22 -7.25
N SER A 132 11.96 5.97 -6.91
CA SER A 132 12.01 4.84 -7.85
C SER A 132 10.77 4.78 -8.76
N ALA A 133 9.63 5.27 -8.27
CA ALA A 133 8.34 5.30 -8.94
C ALA A 133 8.32 5.97 -10.32
N PRO A 134 8.82 7.20 -10.53
CA PRO A 134 8.84 7.84 -11.85
C PRO A 134 9.89 7.25 -12.78
N ILE A 135 10.98 6.67 -12.26
CA ILE A 135 11.99 5.99 -13.08
C ILE A 135 11.39 4.72 -13.68
N ILE A 136 10.75 3.89 -12.85
CA ILE A 136 10.09 2.67 -13.29
C ILE A 136 8.84 3.02 -14.11
N GLY A 137 8.02 3.96 -13.63
CA GLY A 137 6.77 4.38 -14.27
C GLY A 137 6.97 5.08 -15.61
N GLY A 138 8.02 5.89 -15.75
CA GLY A 138 8.38 6.53 -17.02
C GLY A 138 8.92 5.53 -18.03
N VAL A 139 9.92 4.73 -17.66
CA VAL A 139 10.52 3.74 -18.59
C VAL A 139 9.51 2.66 -18.99
N VAL A 140 8.73 2.14 -18.04
CA VAL A 140 7.74 1.09 -18.32
C VAL A 140 6.49 1.68 -18.97
N GLY A 141 6.05 2.86 -18.55
CA GLY A 141 4.87 3.52 -19.08
C GLY A 141 5.06 4.00 -20.53
N GLU A 142 6.23 4.54 -20.86
CA GLU A 142 6.53 5.07 -22.20
C GLU A 142 6.74 3.95 -23.23
N VAL A 143 7.34 2.82 -22.82
CA VAL A 143 7.65 1.72 -23.75
C VAL A 143 6.50 0.69 -23.84
N TRP A 144 5.80 0.39 -22.74
CA TRP A 144 4.80 -0.69 -22.64
C TRP A 144 3.39 -0.21 -22.28
N GLY A 145 3.21 1.11 -22.08
CA GLY A 145 1.93 1.73 -21.76
C GLY A 145 1.57 1.72 -20.27
N TRP A 146 0.52 2.45 -19.92
CA TRP A 146 0.07 2.63 -18.52
C TRP A 146 -0.32 1.31 -17.83
N ARG A 147 -0.80 0.30 -18.56
CA ARG A 147 -1.15 -1.02 -17.99
C ARG A 147 0.06 -1.77 -17.45
N ALA A 148 1.23 -1.62 -18.08
CA ALA A 148 2.46 -2.26 -17.62
C ALA A 148 2.91 -1.75 -16.23
N THR A 149 2.56 -0.51 -15.89
CA THR A 149 2.78 0.04 -14.54
C THR A 149 1.93 -0.68 -13.48
N GLN A 150 0.72 -1.13 -13.83
CA GLN A 150 -0.14 -1.89 -12.90
C GLN A 150 0.36 -3.33 -12.72
N TRP A 151 0.89 -3.94 -13.80
CA TRP A 151 1.53 -5.24 -13.72
C TRP A 151 2.80 -5.24 -12.87
N SER A 152 3.64 -4.19 -12.97
CA SER A 152 4.83 -4.10 -12.12
C SER A 152 4.47 -3.97 -10.63
N LEU A 153 3.44 -3.18 -10.30
CA LEU A 153 2.86 -3.11 -8.96
C LEU A 153 2.34 -4.47 -8.47
N ALA A 154 1.65 -5.22 -9.33
CA ALA A 154 1.17 -6.56 -9.01
C ALA A 154 2.33 -7.52 -8.71
N ILE A 155 3.40 -7.52 -9.53
CA ILE A 155 4.58 -8.37 -9.32
C ILE A 155 5.25 -8.04 -7.97
N VAL A 156 5.49 -6.76 -7.69
CA VAL A 156 6.10 -6.32 -6.43
C VAL A 156 5.24 -6.71 -5.23
N SER A 157 3.91 -6.57 -5.33
CA SER A 157 3.01 -7.04 -4.27
C SER A 157 3.07 -8.56 -4.10
N GLY A 158 3.12 -9.32 -5.18
CA GLY A 158 3.24 -10.78 -5.13
C GLY A 158 4.53 -11.22 -4.43
N VAL A 159 5.65 -10.56 -4.73
CA VAL A 159 6.94 -10.80 -4.04
C VAL A 159 6.85 -10.46 -2.56
N ASN A 160 6.16 -9.37 -2.19
CA ASN A 160 5.93 -9.03 -0.79
C ASN A 160 5.07 -10.07 -0.05
N VAL A 161 3.97 -10.53 -0.66
CA VAL A 161 3.13 -11.61 -0.11
C VAL A 161 3.99 -12.87 0.10
N MET A 162 4.77 -13.26 -0.89
CA MET A 162 5.65 -14.44 -0.80
C MET A 162 6.71 -14.28 0.30
N SER A 163 7.32 -13.10 0.40
CA SER A 163 8.30 -12.78 1.43
C SER A 163 7.68 -12.85 2.83
N ILE A 164 6.46 -12.35 3.01
CA ILE A 164 5.74 -12.44 4.28
C ILE A 164 5.39 -13.90 4.61
N LEU A 165 4.96 -14.70 3.63
CA LEU A 165 4.67 -16.12 3.84
C LEU A 165 5.90 -16.92 4.26
N LEU A 166 7.08 -16.61 3.69
CA LEU A 166 8.32 -17.35 3.94
C LEU A 166 9.10 -16.84 5.16
N LEU A 167 9.10 -15.54 5.43
CA LEU A 167 9.96 -14.90 6.43
C LEU A 167 9.26 -14.50 7.72
N LEU A 168 7.92 -14.40 7.78
CA LEU A 168 7.19 -14.14 9.03
C LEU A 168 6.73 -15.45 9.69
N PRO A 169 7.48 -16.01 10.66
CA PRO A 169 6.94 -17.03 11.55
C PRO A 169 5.76 -16.47 12.35
N GLU A 170 4.78 -17.31 12.68
CA GLU A 170 3.56 -16.90 13.40
C GLU A 170 3.91 -16.19 14.71
N THR A 171 3.70 -14.87 14.76
CA THR A 171 3.76 -14.10 16.01
C THR A 171 2.42 -14.13 16.75
N LEU A 172 1.71 -15.26 16.71
CA LEU A 172 0.73 -15.59 17.75
C LEU A 172 1.51 -16.06 18.98
N ARG A 173 2.25 -15.13 19.60
CA ARG A 173 2.68 -15.31 20.98
C ARG A 173 1.42 -15.26 21.82
N LYS A 174 0.85 -16.42 22.11
CA LYS A 174 -0.28 -16.65 23.03
C LYS A 174 -0.24 -15.64 24.19
N PRO A 175 -1.15 -14.64 24.26
CA PRO A 175 -1.25 -13.74 25.42
C PRO A 175 -1.92 -14.42 26.64
N GLN A 176 -1.80 -15.74 26.79
CA GLN A 176 -2.54 -16.51 27.81
C GLN A 176 -1.68 -17.46 28.66
N ALA A 177 -0.41 -17.71 28.31
CA ALA A 177 0.44 -18.59 29.10
C ALA A 177 1.06 -17.90 30.33
N LEU A 178 1.37 -16.59 30.25
CA LEU A 178 2.07 -15.87 31.33
C LEU A 178 1.14 -15.29 32.42
N LEU A 179 -0.16 -15.09 32.11
CA LEU A 179 -1.14 -14.64 33.11
C LEU A 179 -1.66 -15.79 34.00
N LYS A 180 -1.49 -17.05 33.58
CA LYS A 180 -1.84 -18.23 34.40
C LYS A 180 -0.77 -18.64 35.41
N GLU A 181 0.49 -18.27 35.21
CA GLU A 181 1.53 -18.50 36.23
C GLU A 181 1.52 -17.42 37.32
N LYS A 182 1.25 -16.15 36.98
CA LYS A 182 1.20 -15.07 37.98
C LYS A 182 0.01 -15.11 38.95
N HIS A 183 -0.98 -15.96 38.70
CA HIS A 183 -2.11 -16.21 39.62
C HIS A 183 -2.01 -17.57 40.35
N LYS A 184 -0.88 -18.29 40.19
CA LYS A 184 -0.64 -19.60 40.82
C LYS A 184 0.61 -19.67 41.69
N GLY A 185 1.32 -18.56 41.90
CA GLY A 185 2.48 -18.45 42.79
C GLY A 185 2.21 -17.52 43.95
#